data_AF-A0A969QT67-F1
#
_entry.id   AF-A0A969QT67-F1
#
_cell.length_a   1.000
_cell.length_b   1.000
_cell.length_c   1.000
_cell.angle_alpha   90.00
_cell.angle_beta   90.00
_cell.angle_gamma   90.00
#
_symmetry.space_group_name_H-M   'P 1'
#
loop_
_entity.id
_entity.type
_entity.pdbx_description
1 polymer ?
#
loop_
_entity_poly.entity_id
_entity_poly.type
_entity_poly.pdbx_seq_one_letter_code
_entity_poly.pdbx_strand_id
1 'polypeptide(L)'
;MVTPHLAANAYQNEPGNFKFLTKLVTAPGNPIWVDEYSHGFRDPTAIAQQDKSGSLARYLAQTSLPVLALQALIILLVLIWEKNQRFGLPLKLLPPQIDNSEAYIQALAGVLQQANCGRFVWETVGKAERAYVQRSLGLGADPLASQVILEAWVQQTGQPATALEAVLSPPPQKRPNRQELLTWLEKVQTLHRQLGNP
;
A
#
# COMPACT_ATOMS: atom_id res chain seq x y z
N MET A 1 14.18 -41.43 55.50
CA MET A 1 15.43 -41.29 54.71
C MET A 1 15.02 -40.69 53.38
N VAL A 2 15.32 -39.41 53.16
CA VAL A 2 14.99 -38.69 51.92
C VAL A 2 16.25 -38.70 51.08
N THR A 3 16.22 -39.33 49.92
CA THR A 3 17.30 -39.22 48.93
C THR A 3 17.47 -37.75 48.58
N PRO A 4 18.67 -37.14 48.74
CA PRO A 4 18.87 -35.78 48.31
C PRO A 4 18.85 -35.80 46.79
N HIS A 5 17.73 -35.39 46.20
CA HIS A 5 17.62 -35.18 44.76
C HIS A 5 18.55 -34.03 44.43
N LEU A 6 19.77 -34.37 44.03
CA LEU A 6 20.83 -33.42 43.72
C LEU A 6 20.47 -32.72 42.42
N ALA A 7 19.68 -31.63 42.49
CA ALA A 7 19.34 -30.70 41.40
C ALA A 7 19.47 -31.36 40.02
N ALA A 8 18.74 -32.46 39.85
CA ALA A 8 19.04 -33.39 38.79
C ALA A 8 18.45 -32.79 37.53
N ASN A 9 19.31 -32.15 36.75
CA ASN A 9 19.14 -31.97 35.33
C ASN A 9 19.20 -33.35 34.66
N ALA A 10 18.32 -34.27 35.08
CA ALA A 10 18.33 -35.70 34.81
C ALA A 10 18.15 -36.01 33.31
N TYR A 11 17.85 -35.00 32.50
CA TYR A 11 17.54 -35.10 31.09
C TYR A 11 18.53 -34.37 30.18
N GLN A 12 19.59 -33.76 30.71
CA GLN A 12 20.63 -33.11 29.89
C GLN A 12 21.95 -33.90 29.92
N ASN A 13 22.46 -34.24 28.73
CA ASN A 13 23.72 -34.95 28.51
C ASN A 13 24.94 -34.02 28.66
N GLU A 14 25.02 -33.28 29.76
CA GLU A 14 26.13 -32.36 30.03
C GLU A 14 26.95 -32.82 31.26
N PRO A 15 28.03 -33.60 31.06
CA PRO A 15 28.76 -34.26 32.15
C PRO A 15 29.45 -33.28 33.12
N GLY A 16 29.61 -32.00 32.73
CA GLY A 16 30.21 -30.96 33.57
C GLY A 16 29.35 -30.53 34.75
N ASN A 17 28.02 -30.51 34.61
CA ASN A 17 27.12 -29.98 35.64
C ASN A 17 27.10 -30.82 36.91
N PHE A 18 27.07 -32.15 36.78
CA PHE A 18 27.09 -33.05 37.94
C PHE A 18 28.40 -32.94 38.73
N LYS A 19 29.54 -32.81 38.04
CA LYS A 19 30.85 -32.62 38.67
C LYS A 19 30.96 -31.27 39.39
N PHE A 20 30.28 -30.25 38.89
CA PHE A 20 30.24 -28.93 39.52
C PHE A 20 29.35 -28.92 40.77
N LEU A 21 28.13 -29.46 40.67
CA LEU A 21 27.20 -29.55 41.80
C LEU A 21 27.72 -30.42 42.94
N THR A 22 28.37 -31.54 42.61
CA THR A 22 29.02 -32.38 43.63
C THR A 22 30.10 -31.59 44.38
N LYS A 23 30.98 -30.86 43.68
CA LYS A 23 31.97 -29.99 44.33
C LYS A 23 31.36 -28.93 45.24
N LEU A 24 30.21 -28.36 44.88
CA LEU A 24 29.52 -27.37 45.70
C LEU A 24 28.96 -28.01 46.97
N VAL A 25 28.33 -29.19 46.87
CA VAL A 25 27.76 -29.91 48.03
C VAL A 25 28.83 -30.41 48.99
N THR A 26 30.01 -30.81 48.50
CA THR A 26 31.12 -31.27 49.36
C THR A 26 31.93 -30.12 49.99
N ALA A 27 31.72 -28.88 49.56
CA ALA A 27 32.41 -27.73 50.14
C ALA A 27 31.74 -27.31 51.47
N PRO A 28 32.46 -27.31 52.60
CA PRO A 28 31.86 -26.98 53.89
C PRO A 28 31.52 -25.49 53.99
N GLY A 29 30.29 -25.18 54.40
CA GLY A 29 29.96 -23.87 55.00
C GLY A 29 28.89 -23.02 54.32
N ASN A 30 28.38 -23.39 53.13
CA ASN A 30 27.38 -22.58 52.43
C ASN A 30 26.09 -23.35 52.14
N PRO A 31 24.90 -22.81 52.49
CA PRO A 31 23.63 -23.37 52.05
C PRO A 31 23.51 -23.20 50.53
N ILE A 32 23.25 -24.30 49.83
CA ILE A 32 23.03 -24.30 48.37
C ILE A 32 21.53 -24.15 48.13
N TRP A 33 21.17 -23.09 47.43
CA TRP A 33 19.80 -22.83 47.01
C TRP A 33 19.65 -23.21 45.54
N VAL A 34 18.65 -24.03 45.24
CA VAL A 34 18.35 -24.49 43.87
C VAL A 34 16.90 -24.10 43.58
N ASP A 35 16.68 -23.32 42.52
CA ASP A 35 15.34 -22.99 42.05
C ASP A 35 14.78 -24.15 41.21
N GLU A 36 14.15 -25.12 41.86
CA GLU A 36 13.51 -26.24 41.16
C GLU A 36 12.14 -25.85 40.57
N TYR A 37 11.58 -24.69 40.95
CA TYR A 37 10.28 -24.22 40.47
C TYR A 37 10.32 -23.87 38.98
N SER A 38 11.36 -23.16 38.56
CA SER A 38 11.61 -22.85 37.14
C SER A 38 11.89 -24.10 36.28
N HIS A 39 12.24 -25.22 36.93
CA HIS A 39 12.51 -26.51 36.28
C HIS A 39 11.34 -27.50 36.35
N GLY A 40 10.17 -27.05 36.80
CA GLY A 40 8.92 -27.82 36.74
C GLY A 40 8.69 -28.75 37.94
N PHE A 41 9.58 -28.76 38.93
CA PHE A 41 9.27 -29.38 40.22
C PHE A 41 8.31 -28.47 40.99
N ARG A 42 7.12 -28.98 41.31
CA ARG A 42 6.14 -28.28 42.12
C ARG A 42 5.84 -29.13 43.35
N ASP A 43 6.12 -28.57 44.52
CA ASP A 43 5.79 -29.22 45.79
C ASP A 43 4.26 -29.35 45.91
N PRO A 44 3.69 -30.56 46.05
CA PRO A 44 2.26 -30.78 46.20
C PRO A 44 1.64 -29.96 47.34
N THR A 45 2.40 -29.68 48.40
CA THR A 45 1.95 -28.89 49.54
C THR A 45 1.89 -27.39 49.25
N ALA A 46 2.80 -26.87 48.40
CA ALA A 46 2.78 -25.49 47.93
C ALA A 46 1.64 -25.25 46.93
N ILE A 47 1.39 -26.21 46.02
CA ILE A 47 0.26 -26.15 45.07
C ILE A 47 -1.07 -26.11 45.83
N ALA A 48 -1.24 -26.95 46.86
CA ALA A 48 -2.48 -27.01 47.64
C ALA A 48 -2.76 -25.75 48.47
N GLN A 49 -1.74 -24.93 48.77
CA GLN A 49 -1.92 -23.62 49.41
C GLN A 49 -2.23 -22.51 48.40
N GLN A 50 -1.67 -22.60 47.20
CA GLN A 50 -1.85 -21.60 46.14
C GLN A 50 -3.21 -21.73 45.44
N ASP A 51 -3.70 -22.96 45.23
CA ASP A 51 -5.04 -23.21 44.66
C ASP A 51 -6.18 -22.71 45.56
N LYS A 52 -5.94 -22.54 46.86
CA LYS A 52 -6.93 -21.93 47.78
C LYS A 52 -7.09 -20.42 47.58
N SER A 53 -6.16 -19.78 46.86
CA SER A 53 -6.12 -18.33 46.67
C SER A 53 -6.67 -17.86 45.31
N GLY A 54 -7.02 -18.77 44.40
CA GLY A 54 -7.23 -18.46 42.99
C GLY A 54 -8.63 -18.65 42.42
N SER A 55 -9.70 -18.46 43.20
CA SER A 55 -11.06 -18.46 42.64
C SER A 55 -11.41 -17.07 42.11
N LEU A 56 -11.67 -16.94 40.80
CA LEU A 56 -12.17 -15.70 40.17
C LEU A 56 -13.39 -15.15 40.92
N ALA A 57 -14.23 -16.03 41.48
CA ALA A 57 -15.39 -15.65 42.28
C ALA A 57 -15.00 -15.01 43.62
N ARG A 58 -13.93 -15.48 44.28
CA ARG A 58 -13.41 -14.88 45.51
C ARG A 58 -12.77 -13.53 45.24
N TYR A 59 -12.06 -13.39 44.12
CA TYR A 59 -11.52 -12.12 43.64
C TYR A 59 -12.65 -11.12 43.39
N LEU A 60 -13.73 -11.52 42.69
CA LEU A 60 -14.89 -10.66 42.45
C LEU A 60 -15.61 -10.26 43.75
N ALA A 61 -15.75 -11.19 44.70
CA ALA A 61 -16.40 -10.93 45.99
C ALA A 61 -15.57 -10.05 46.94
N GLN A 62 -14.24 -10.07 46.83
CA GLN A 62 -13.32 -9.29 47.65
C GLN A 62 -12.93 -7.95 47.01
N THR A 63 -13.31 -7.74 45.74
CA THR A 63 -13.06 -6.48 45.04
C THR A 63 -14.06 -5.42 45.51
N SER A 64 -13.53 -4.31 46.03
CA SER A 64 -14.32 -3.16 46.45
C SER A 64 -15.08 -2.57 45.25
N LEU A 65 -16.41 -2.63 45.29
CA LEU A 65 -17.33 -2.08 44.28
C LEU A 65 -16.96 -0.66 43.77
N PRO A 66 -16.55 0.31 44.60
CA PRO A 66 -16.19 1.64 44.11
C PRO A 66 -14.94 1.66 43.22
N VAL A 67 -13.97 0.76 43.45
CA VAL A 67 -12.75 0.68 42.61
C VAL A 67 -13.11 0.17 41.22
N LEU A 68 -14.00 -0.83 41.16
CA LEU A 68 -14.48 -1.41 39.91
C LEU A 68 -15.33 -0.39 39.12
N ALA A 69 -16.18 0.37 39.82
CA ALA A 69 -16.95 1.46 39.21
C ALA A 69 -16.05 2.56 38.63
N LEU A 70 -14.98 2.95 39.34
CA LEU A 70 -14.01 3.92 38.86
C LEU A 70 -13.27 3.41 37.62
N GLN A 71 -12.85 2.14 37.62
CA GLN A 71 -12.18 1.52 36.48
C GLN A 71 -13.11 1.46 35.26
N ALA A 72 -14.38 1.08 35.46
CA ALA A 72 -15.38 1.07 34.40
C ALA A 72 -15.64 2.47 33.83
N LEU A 73 -15.70 3.50 34.69
CA LEU A 73 -15.86 4.90 34.28
C LEU A 73 -14.69 5.36 33.39
N ILE A 74 -13.45 5.05 33.78
CA ILE A 74 -12.26 5.42 33.02
C ILE A 74 -12.28 4.77 31.63
N ILE A 75 -12.59 3.46 31.56
CA ILE A 75 -12.71 2.73 30.29
C ILE A 75 -13.81 3.35 29.42
N LEU A 76 -14.96 3.69 30.02
CA LEU A 76 -16.08 4.33 29.32
C LEU A 76 -15.66 5.67 28.72
N LEU A 77 -14.93 6.50 29.47
CA LEU A 77 -14.44 7.80 28.98
C LEU A 77 -13.48 7.64 27.80
N VAL A 78 -12.60 6.64 27.83
CA VAL A 78 -11.68 6.34 26.72
C VAL A 78 -12.46 5.88 25.47
N LEU A 79 -13.48 5.03 25.64
CA LEU A 79 -14.32 4.57 24.52
C LEU A 79 -15.17 5.70 23.94
N ILE A 80 -15.71 6.57 24.79
CA ILE A 80 -16.42 7.78 24.34
C ILE A 80 -15.44 8.70 23.60
N TRP A 81 -14.22 8.88 24.11
CA TRP A 81 -13.19 9.66 23.46
C TRP A 81 -12.85 9.10 22.07
N GLU A 82 -12.64 7.78 21.95
CA GLU A 82 -12.38 7.10 20.67
C GLU A 82 -13.52 7.33 19.67
N LYS A 83 -14.77 7.15 20.09
CA LYS A 83 -15.93 7.40 19.23
C LYS A 83 -16.19 8.87 18.93
N ASN A 84 -15.67 9.78 19.77
CA ASN A 84 -15.80 11.22 19.60
C ASN A 84 -14.60 11.84 18.85
N GLN A 85 -13.65 11.04 18.32
CA GLN A 85 -12.56 11.54 17.47
C GLN A 85 -12.98 11.93 16.04
N ARG A 86 -14.25 12.27 15.79
CA ARG A 86 -14.64 12.96 14.54
C ARG A 86 -14.30 14.45 14.65
N PHE A 87 -13.01 14.77 14.77
CA PHE A 87 -12.53 16.13 14.56
C PHE A 87 -12.17 16.33 13.09
N GLY A 88 -13.16 16.83 12.36
CA GLY A 88 -12.99 17.40 11.03
C GLY A 88 -14.35 17.53 10.36
N LEU A 89 -14.70 18.74 9.92
CA LEU A 89 -15.68 18.84 8.84
C LEU A 89 -15.15 17.98 7.68
N PRO A 90 -15.99 17.20 7.00
CA PRO A 90 -15.55 16.53 5.78
C PRO A 90 -15.05 17.63 4.84
N LEU A 91 -13.72 17.66 4.61
CA LEU A 91 -13.17 18.46 3.53
C LEU A 91 -13.80 17.88 2.27
N LYS A 92 -14.78 18.60 1.72
CA LYS A 92 -15.24 18.35 0.37
C LYS A 92 -14.00 18.49 -0.48
N LEU A 93 -13.53 17.39 -1.07
CA LEU A 93 -12.55 17.45 -2.14
C LEU A 93 -13.17 18.39 -3.17
N LEU A 94 -12.62 19.61 -3.28
CA LEU A 94 -12.98 20.45 -4.40
C LEU A 94 -12.69 19.59 -5.64
N PRO A 95 -13.62 19.54 -6.61
CA PRO A 95 -13.31 18.92 -7.88
C PRO A 95 -11.99 19.56 -8.34
N PRO A 96 -10.98 18.75 -8.74
CA PRO A 96 -9.69 19.29 -9.14
C PRO A 96 -9.98 20.37 -10.17
N GLN A 97 -9.55 21.60 -9.89
CA GLN A 97 -9.53 22.61 -10.92
C GLN A 97 -8.65 22.02 -12.02
N ILE A 98 -9.23 21.85 -13.20
CA ILE A 98 -8.47 21.49 -14.40
C ILE A 98 -7.58 22.69 -14.65
N ASP A 99 -6.40 22.65 -14.04
CA ASP A 99 -5.44 23.70 -14.15
C ASP A 99 -4.71 23.49 -15.47
N ASN A 100 -5.30 24.02 -16.53
CA ASN A 100 -4.64 24.18 -17.84
C ASN A 100 -3.55 25.28 -17.77
N SER A 101 -2.96 25.48 -16.59
CA SER A 101 -1.87 26.40 -16.39
C SER A 101 -0.68 25.94 -17.22
N GLU A 102 -0.14 26.88 -18.00
CA GLU A 102 1.05 26.71 -18.82
C GLU A 102 2.19 26.04 -18.03
N ALA A 103 2.35 26.39 -16.75
CA ALA A 103 3.32 25.80 -15.84
C ALA A 103 3.17 24.28 -15.67
N TYR A 104 1.93 23.77 -15.58
CA TYR A 104 1.68 22.33 -15.49
C TYR A 104 2.04 21.61 -16.79
N ILE A 105 1.63 22.19 -17.93
CA ILE A 105 1.95 21.65 -19.27
C ILE A 105 3.47 21.60 -19.46
N GLN A 106 4.18 22.67 -19.11
CA GLN A 106 5.64 22.75 -19.19
C GLN A 106 6.32 21.73 -18.26
N ALA A 107 5.84 21.57 -17.02
CA ALA A 107 6.39 20.60 -16.07
C ALA A 107 6.22 19.16 -16.59
N LEU A 108 5.02 18.81 -17.07
CA LEU A 108 4.75 17.48 -17.62
C LEU A 108 5.56 17.23 -18.90
N ALA A 109 5.66 18.21 -19.79
CA ALA A 109 6.48 18.12 -20.99
C ALA A 109 7.97 17.91 -20.65
N GLY A 110 8.47 18.61 -19.63
CA GLY A 110 9.83 18.46 -19.11
C GLY A 110 10.09 17.04 -18.58
N VAL A 111 9.17 16.49 -17.79
CA VAL A 111 9.26 15.11 -17.29
C VAL A 111 9.26 14.09 -18.42
N LEU A 112 8.36 14.23 -19.40
CA LEU A 112 8.27 13.32 -20.54
C LEU A 112 9.49 13.41 -21.47
N GLN A 113 10.06 14.60 -21.63
CA GLN A 113 11.30 14.82 -22.38
C GLN A 113 12.49 14.18 -21.67
N GLN A 114 12.62 14.40 -20.35
CA GLN A 114 13.70 13.84 -19.53
C GLN A 114 13.63 12.32 -19.43
N ALA A 115 12.42 11.76 -19.33
CA ALA A 115 12.16 10.32 -19.36
C ALA A 115 12.32 9.70 -20.77
N ASN A 116 12.67 10.52 -21.78
CA ASN A 116 12.91 10.09 -23.16
C ASN A 116 11.68 9.44 -23.82
N CYS A 117 10.47 9.82 -23.39
CA CYS A 117 9.19 9.22 -23.78
C CYS A 117 8.61 9.74 -25.10
N GLY A 118 9.44 10.22 -26.04
CA GLY A 118 8.97 10.88 -27.27
C GLY A 118 8.03 10.02 -28.13
N ARG A 119 8.26 8.70 -28.17
CA ARG A 119 7.37 7.74 -28.86
C ARG A 119 5.98 7.70 -28.22
N PHE A 120 5.94 7.59 -26.90
CA PHE A 120 4.69 7.52 -26.14
C PHE A 120 3.85 8.78 -26.37
N VAL A 121 4.49 9.95 -26.38
CA VAL A 121 3.81 11.23 -26.65
C VAL A 121 3.23 11.23 -28.06
N TRP A 122 4.01 10.86 -29.09
CA TRP A 122 3.53 10.78 -30.46
C TRP A 122 2.32 9.85 -30.61
N GLU A 123 2.39 8.64 -30.04
CA GLU A 123 1.28 7.68 -30.08
C GLU A 123 0.04 8.19 -29.34
N THR A 124 0.22 8.85 -28.20
CA THR A 124 -0.86 9.39 -27.38
C THR A 124 -1.57 10.53 -28.09
N VAL A 125 -0.82 11.48 -28.63
CA VAL A 125 -1.38 12.60 -29.41
C VAL A 125 -2.04 12.07 -30.68
N GLY A 126 -1.42 11.14 -31.41
CA GLY A 126 -2.01 10.53 -32.60
C GLY A 126 -3.34 9.80 -32.34
N LYS A 127 -3.49 9.15 -31.18
CA LYS A 127 -4.77 8.56 -30.76
C LYS A 127 -5.82 9.62 -30.46
N ALA A 128 -5.43 10.71 -29.78
CA ALA A 128 -6.33 11.83 -29.50
C ALA A 128 -6.80 12.51 -30.79
N GLU A 129 -5.90 12.73 -31.75
CA GLU A 129 -6.22 13.29 -33.07
C GLU A 129 -7.19 12.39 -33.84
N ARG A 130 -6.98 11.06 -33.84
CA ARG A 130 -7.94 10.12 -34.45
C ARG A 130 -9.34 10.28 -33.84
N ALA A 131 -9.42 10.35 -32.52
CA ALA A 131 -10.69 10.52 -31.83
C ALA A 131 -11.34 11.88 -32.13
N TYR A 132 -10.53 12.94 -32.28
CA TYR A 132 -10.99 14.26 -32.69
C TYR A 132 -11.59 14.23 -34.10
N VAL A 133 -10.85 13.69 -35.08
CA VAL A 133 -11.32 13.58 -36.47
C VAL A 133 -12.62 12.77 -36.54
N GLN A 134 -12.68 11.64 -35.84
CA GLN A 134 -13.87 10.80 -35.83
C GLN A 134 -15.11 11.56 -35.30
N ARG A 135 -14.94 12.35 -34.23
CA ARG A 135 -16.03 13.19 -33.69
C ARG A 135 -16.41 14.30 -34.66
N SER A 136 -15.44 14.97 -35.28
CA SER A 136 -15.69 16.03 -36.27
C SER A 136 -16.39 15.50 -37.52
N LEU A 137 -16.16 14.25 -37.88
CA LEU A 137 -16.87 13.56 -38.96
C LEU A 137 -18.24 12.99 -38.55
N GLY A 138 -18.66 13.15 -37.29
CA GLY A 138 -19.96 12.68 -36.79
C GLY A 138 -20.07 11.16 -36.61
N LEU A 139 -18.95 10.44 -36.61
CA LEU A 139 -18.91 8.97 -36.56
C LEU A 139 -19.04 8.39 -35.13
N GLY A 140 -19.28 9.23 -34.12
CA GLY A 140 -19.45 8.83 -32.72
C GLY A 140 -18.16 8.77 -31.91
N ALA A 141 -18.25 8.20 -30.69
CA ALA A 141 -17.15 8.19 -29.72
C ALA A 141 -16.38 6.86 -29.63
N ASP A 142 -16.92 5.78 -30.20
CA ASP A 142 -16.29 4.45 -30.16
C ASP A 142 -15.19 4.33 -31.20
N PRO A 143 -13.99 3.84 -30.85
CA PRO A 143 -12.86 3.82 -31.78
C PRO A 143 -13.14 2.96 -33.02
N LEU A 144 -13.20 3.60 -34.18
CA LEU A 144 -13.43 2.94 -35.47
C LEU A 144 -12.12 2.56 -36.18
N ALA A 145 -12.22 1.59 -37.08
CA ALA A 145 -11.12 1.19 -37.95
C ALA A 145 -10.69 2.37 -38.84
N SER A 146 -9.38 2.51 -39.07
CA SER A 146 -8.83 3.66 -39.82
C SER A 146 -9.41 3.76 -41.23
N GLN A 147 -9.77 2.63 -41.85
CA GLN A 147 -10.40 2.58 -43.17
C GLN A 147 -11.76 3.30 -43.22
N VAL A 148 -12.60 3.12 -42.20
CA VAL A 148 -13.92 3.76 -42.11
C VAL A 148 -13.78 5.27 -41.95
N ILE A 149 -12.78 5.71 -41.20
CA ILE A 149 -12.48 7.14 -41.00
C ILE A 149 -11.98 7.77 -42.32
N LEU A 150 -11.15 7.06 -43.09
CA LEU A 150 -10.65 7.52 -44.39
C LEU A 150 -11.78 7.66 -45.42
N GLU A 151 -12.71 6.70 -45.46
CA GLU A 151 -13.86 6.75 -46.37
C GLU A 151 -14.79 7.92 -46.03
N ALA A 152 -15.13 8.08 -44.74
CA ALA A 152 -15.94 9.20 -44.27
C ALA A 152 -15.27 10.56 -44.53
N TRP A 153 -13.94 10.63 -44.38
CA TRP A 153 -13.17 11.83 -44.68
C TRP A 153 -13.28 12.23 -46.15
N VAL A 154 -13.04 11.29 -47.08
CA VAL A 154 -13.15 11.54 -48.53
C VAL A 154 -14.57 11.99 -48.88
N GLN A 155 -15.57 11.35 -48.29
CA GLN A 155 -16.98 11.65 -48.54
C GLN A 155 -17.39 13.04 -48.02
N GLN A 156 -16.87 13.48 -46.88
CA GLN A 156 -17.30 14.73 -46.22
C GLN A 156 -16.46 15.94 -46.61
N THR A 157 -15.16 15.76 -46.85
CA THR A 157 -14.24 16.88 -47.16
C THR A 157 -13.82 16.93 -48.63
N GLY A 158 -14.04 15.87 -49.41
CA GLY A 158 -13.61 15.78 -50.81
C GLY A 158 -12.09 15.73 -51.02
N GLN A 159 -11.31 15.63 -49.94
CA GLN A 159 -9.84 15.61 -49.96
C GLN A 159 -9.30 14.17 -50.08
N PRO A 160 -8.08 13.97 -50.61
CA PRO A 160 -7.51 12.64 -50.75
C PRO A 160 -7.22 11.99 -49.39
N ALA A 161 -7.55 10.70 -49.28
CA ALA A 161 -7.33 9.88 -48.07
C ALA A 161 -5.87 9.85 -47.59
N THR A 162 -4.92 10.08 -48.51
CA THR A 162 -3.47 10.08 -48.22
C THR A 162 -3.04 11.17 -47.25
N ALA A 163 -3.74 12.31 -47.21
CA ALA A 163 -3.46 13.38 -46.26
C ALA A 163 -3.78 12.97 -44.82
N LEU A 164 -4.88 12.24 -44.64
CA LEU A 164 -5.34 11.77 -43.34
C LEU A 164 -4.59 10.51 -42.89
N GLU A 165 -4.26 9.61 -43.81
CA GLU A 165 -3.49 8.39 -43.52
C GLU A 165 -2.10 8.70 -42.92
N ALA A 166 -1.43 9.72 -43.44
CA ALA A 166 -0.13 10.18 -42.94
C ALA A 166 -0.18 10.73 -41.50
N VAL A 167 -1.34 11.15 -41.01
CA VAL A 167 -1.55 11.65 -39.65
C VAL A 167 -2.01 10.53 -38.72
N LEU A 168 -2.90 9.66 -39.19
CA LEU A 168 -3.49 8.57 -38.41
C LEU A 168 -2.53 7.39 -38.15
N SER A 169 -1.51 7.21 -38.98
CA SER A 169 -0.59 6.07 -38.88
C SER A 169 0.85 6.50 -38.54
N PRO A 170 1.17 6.72 -37.25
CA PRO A 170 2.56 6.83 -36.81
C PRO A 170 3.38 5.60 -37.21
N PRO A 171 4.61 5.75 -37.75
CA PRO A 171 5.45 4.61 -38.08
C PRO A 171 5.80 3.80 -36.81
N PRO A 172 5.56 2.47 -36.79
CA PRO A 172 5.55 1.68 -35.55
C PRO A 172 6.92 1.42 -34.92
N GLN A 173 8.02 1.73 -35.61
CA GLN A 173 9.35 1.20 -35.26
C GLN A 173 10.42 2.28 -35.00
N LYS A 174 10.22 3.54 -35.38
CA LYS A 174 11.27 4.56 -35.32
C LYS A 174 10.93 5.65 -34.32
N ARG A 175 11.90 6.01 -33.47
CA ARG A 175 11.81 7.23 -32.68
C ARG A 175 11.71 8.42 -33.64
N PRO A 176 10.70 9.28 -33.50
CA PRO A 176 10.58 10.43 -34.37
C PRO A 176 11.73 11.39 -34.16
N ASN A 177 12.38 11.79 -35.25
CA ASN A 177 13.32 12.91 -35.22
C ASN A 177 12.52 14.22 -34.99
N ARG A 178 13.14 15.25 -34.41
CA ARG A 178 12.51 16.55 -34.17
C ARG A 178 11.92 17.14 -35.46
N GLN A 179 12.62 17.00 -36.58
CA GLN A 179 12.15 17.44 -37.90
C GLN A 179 10.90 16.67 -38.35
N GLU A 180 10.91 15.33 -38.20
CA GLU A 180 9.76 14.49 -38.52
C GLU A 180 8.52 14.89 -37.68
N LEU A 181 8.72 15.23 -36.40
CA LEU A 181 7.66 15.71 -35.50
C LEU A 181 7.10 17.07 -35.91
N LEU A 182 7.96 18.00 -36.30
CA LEU A 182 7.50 19.31 -36.79
C LEU A 182 6.69 19.16 -38.09
N THR A 183 7.18 18.37 -39.05
CA THR A 183 6.44 18.09 -40.29
C THR A 183 5.12 17.37 -40.03
N TRP A 184 5.06 16.47 -39.06
CA TRP A 184 3.80 15.83 -38.67
C TRP A 184 2.84 16.81 -38.00
N LEU A 185 3.33 17.69 -37.11
CA LEU A 185 2.51 18.72 -36.47
C LEU A 185 1.94 19.72 -37.49
N GLU A 186 2.72 20.11 -38.49
CA GLU A 186 2.25 20.93 -39.61
C GLU A 186 1.09 20.25 -40.34
N LYS A 187 1.18 18.94 -40.63
CA LYS A 187 0.09 18.17 -41.24
C LYS A 187 -1.17 18.16 -40.36
N VAL A 188 -1.01 17.98 -39.05
CA VAL A 188 -2.14 18.06 -38.09
C VAL A 188 -2.80 19.43 -38.13
N GLN A 189 -2.02 20.51 -38.13
CA GLN A 189 -2.57 21.87 -38.22
C GLN A 189 -3.31 22.13 -39.53
N THR A 190 -2.81 21.60 -40.65
CA THR A 190 -3.54 21.72 -41.93
C THR A 190 -4.86 20.95 -41.89
N LEU A 191 -4.89 19.80 -41.21
CA LEU A 191 -6.09 18.99 -41.04
C LEU A 191 -7.14 19.72 -40.20
N HIS A 192 -6.75 20.34 -39.07
CA HIS A 192 -7.68 21.13 -38.24
C HIS A 192 -8.29 22.29 -39.02
N ARG A 193 -7.50 23.00 -39.83
CA ARG A 193 -7.99 24.05 -40.72
C ARG A 193 -9.01 23.53 -41.74
N GLN A 194 -8.80 22.33 -42.29
CA GLN A 194 -9.73 21.71 -43.25
C GLN A 194 -11.04 21.26 -42.59
N LEU A 195 -11.01 20.89 -41.31
CA LEU A 195 -12.20 20.56 -40.53
C LEU A 195 -12.97 21.79 -40.00
N GLY A 196 -12.52 23.00 -40.32
CA GLY A 196 -13.25 24.23 -40.04
C GLY A 196 -13.10 24.78 -38.63
N ASN A 197 -12.00 24.47 -37.92
CA ASN A 197 -11.66 25.14 -36.66
C ASN A 197 -10.26 25.78 -36.73
N PRO A 198 -10.12 27.07 -36.34
CA PRO A 198 -8.82 27.71 -36.14
C PRO A 198 -8.09 27.20 -34.89
#